data_AF-A0A4V1RG77-F1
#
_entry.id   AF-A0A4V1RG77-F1
#
_cell.length_a   1.000
_cell.length_b   1.000
_cell.length_c   1.000
_cell.angle_alpha   90.00
_cell.angle_beta   90.00
_cell.angle_gamma   90.00
#
_symmetry.space_group_name_H-M   'P 1'
#
loop_
_entity.id
_entity.type
_entity.pdbx_description
1 polymer ?
#
loop_
_entity_poly.entity_id
_entity_poly.type
_entity_poly.pdbx_seq_one_letter_code
_entity_poly.pdbx_strand_id
1 'polypeptide(L)'
;MSKIFARSSLCALTMTIMTAHAAEPPTNLDKPEGRLDIIAWPGYIERGQTDKQYDWVTQFEKETGCAVNVKTAATSDEMVSLMTKGGYDLVTASGDASLRLIMGKRVQ
;
A
#
# COMPACT_ATOMS: atom_id res chain seq x y z
N MET A 1 -66.37 -18.85 0.77
CA MET A 1 -66.15 -17.91 1.88
C MET A 1 -64.69 -17.93 2.25
N SER A 2 -64.07 -16.76 2.14
CA SER A 2 -62.63 -16.47 2.24
C SER A 2 -62.08 -16.69 3.65
N LYS A 3 -60.88 -17.31 3.75
CA LYS A 3 -59.98 -17.15 4.90
C LYS A 3 -58.51 -17.17 4.44
N ILE A 4 -57.96 -15.97 4.44
CA ILE A 4 -56.55 -15.56 4.40
C ILE A 4 -55.70 -16.40 5.36
N PHE A 5 -54.58 -16.98 4.91
CA PHE A 5 -53.41 -17.25 5.75
C PHE A 5 -52.13 -17.53 4.92
N ALA A 6 -51.01 -17.03 5.44
CA ALA A 6 -49.62 -17.43 5.20
C ALA A 6 -48.98 -16.97 3.87
N ARG A 7 -48.19 -15.89 3.90
CA ARG A 7 -46.79 -15.81 4.37
C ARG A 7 -45.78 -16.24 3.29
N SER A 8 -44.93 -15.26 2.98
CA SER A 8 -43.48 -15.41 2.81
C SER A 8 -42.93 -15.78 1.44
N SER A 9 -42.08 -14.88 0.97
CA SER A 9 -40.74 -15.18 0.46
C SER A 9 -40.68 -16.10 -0.76
N LEU A 10 -40.56 -15.48 -1.92
CA LEU A 10 -39.49 -15.91 -2.82
C LEU A 10 -38.64 -14.68 -3.14
N CYS A 11 -37.60 -14.51 -2.32
CA CYS A 11 -36.56 -13.52 -2.50
C CYS A 11 -36.07 -13.56 -3.96
N ALA A 12 -36.09 -12.38 -4.59
CA ALA A 12 -35.26 -12.10 -5.75
C ALA A 12 -33.80 -12.30 -5.34
N LEU A 13 -33.26 -13.50 -5.57
CA LEU A 13 -31.85 -13.81 -5.41
C LEU A 13 -31.13 -13.47 -6.71
N THR A 14 -31.22 -12.22 -7.14
CA THR A 14 -30.22 -11.65 -8.05
C THR A 14 -28.97 -11.42 -7.20
N MET A 15 -28.12 -12.45 -7.08
CA MET A 15 -26.75 -12.27 -6.62
C MET A 15 -26.05 -11.34 -7.60
N THR A 16 -26.02 -10.05 -7.29
CA THR A 16 -25.04 -9.12 -7.82
C THR A 16 -23.67 -9.62 -7.41
N ILE A 17 -22.99 -10.28 -8.35
CA ILE A 17 -21.56 -10.53 -8.30
C ILE A 17 -20.90 -9.16 -8.26
N MET A 18 -20.50 -8.70 -7.07
CA MET A 18 -19.57 -7.59 -6.94
C MET A 18 -18.22 -8.09 -7.45
N THR A 19 -17.96 -7.88 -8.73
CA THR A 19 -16.59 -7.96 -9.26
C THR A 19 -15.76 -6.94 -8.50
N ALA A 20 -14.77 -7.40 -7.75
CA ALA A 20 -13.73 -6.54 -7.21
C ALA A 20 -12.98 -5.91 -8.39
N HIS A 21 -13.37 -4.70 -8.78
CA HIS A 21 -12.57 -3.88 -9.68
C HIS A 21 -11.36 -3.40 -8.89
N ALA A 22 -10.24 -4.13 -9.00
CA ALA A 22 -8.95 -3.51 -8.75
C ALA A 22 -8.81 -2.37 -9.77
N ALA A 23 -8.54 -1.15 -9.32
CA ALA A 23 -8.24 -0.06 -10.24
C ALA A 23 -7.06 -0.48 -11.11
N GLU A 24 -7.22 -0.41 -12.43
CA GLU A 24 -6.10 -0.66 -13.33
C GLU A 24 -5.00 0.38 -13.04
N PRO A 25 -3.73 -0.04 -12.98
CA PRO A 25 -2.64 0.90 -12.75
C PRO A 25 -2.68 1.98 -13.85
N PRO A 26 -2.41 3.25 -13.51
CA PRO A 26 -2.46 4.35 -14.48
C PRO A 26 -1.54 4.05 -15.66
N THR A 27 -2.08 4.13 -16.88
CA THR A 27 -1.32 3.86 -18.12
C THR A 27 -0.35 4.98 -18.47
N ASN A 28 -0.53 6.16 -17.87
CA ASN A 28 0.39 7.28 -17.95
C ASN A 28 0.51 7.92 -16.56
N LEU A 29 1.74 8.21 -16.16
CA LEU A 29 2.02 9.03 -14.99
C LEU A 29 2.11 10.48 -15.45
N ASP A 30 1.68 11.40 -14.59
CA ASP A 30 2.02 12.81 -14.73
C ASP A 30 3.55 12.99 -14.57
N LYS A 31 4.03 14.25 -14.65
CA LYS A 31 5.47 14.52 -14.49
C LYS A 31 6.00 13.83 -13.22
N PRO A 32 7.10 13.06 -13.32
CA PRO A 32 7.65 12.37 -12.17
C PRO A 32 8.04 13.37 -11.09
N GLU A 33 7.70 13.05 -9.84
CA GLU A 33 7.98 13.90 -8.67
C GLU A 33 9.49 14.00 -8.36
N GLY A 34 10.29 13.15 -8.99
CA GLY A 34 11.77 13.20 -8.96
C GLY A 34 12.38 12.57 -7.71
N ARG A 35 11.58 12.14 -6.75
CA ARG A 35 12.03 11.43 -5.55
C ARG A 35 10.97 10.50 -4.97
N LEU A 36 11.43 9.54 -4.17
CA LEU A 36 10.61 8.60 -3.41
C LEU A 36 11.24 8.40 -2.03
N ASP A 37 10.55 8.83 -0.98
CA ASP A 37 11.00 8.75 0.41
C ASP A 37 10.36 7.54 1.12
N ILE A 38 11.16 6.51 1.43
CA ILE A 38 10.68 5.19 1.92
C ILE A 38 11.15 4.95 3.35
N ILE A 39 10.25 4.50 4.23
CA ILE A 39 10.61 3.89 5.52
C ILE A 39 10.78 2.38 5.34
N ALA A 40 11.95 1.85 5.64
CA ALA A 40 12.26 0.44 5.40
C ALA A 40 12.94 -0.25 6.58
N TRP A 41 12.79 -1.57 6.66
CA TRP A 41 13.65 -2.41 7.49
C TRP A 41 15.10 -2.39 6.96
N PRO A 42 16.11 -2.65 7.83
CA PRO A 42 17.48 -2.82 7.38
C PRO A 42 17.57 -3.91 6.29
N GLY A 43 18.27 -3.62 5.18
CA GLY A 43 18.46 -4.58 4.09
C GLY A 43 17.31 -4.73 3.09
N TYR A 44 16.18 -4.05 3.30
CA TYR A 44 15.03 -4.16 2.37
C TYR A 44 15.22 -3.36 1.08
N ILE A 45 16.02 -2.30 1.11
CA ILE A 45 16.24 -1.40 -0.02
C ILE A 45 17.75 -1.22 -0.20
N GLU A 46 18.35 -2.02 -1.08
CA GLU A 46 19.78 -2.01 -1.36
C GLU A 46 20.09 -1.40 -2.73
N ARG A 47 21.17 -0.62 -2.77
CA ARG A 47 21.65 0.14 -3.93
C ARG A 47 23.11 -0.15 -4.28
N GLY A 48 23.57 -1.38 -4.03
CA GLY A 48 24.93 -1.80 -4.31
C GLY A 48 26.02 -1.17 -3.43
N GLN A 49 25.65 -0.41 -2.39
CA GLN A 49 26.60 0.26 -1.49
C GLN A 49 27.20 -0.68 -0.44
N THR A 50 26.39 -1.61 0.09
CA THR A 50 26.85 -2.64 1.04
C THR A 50 27.61 -3.76 0.29
N ASP A 51 27.01 -4.27 -0.77
CA ASP A 51 27.58 -5.25 -1.69
C ASP A 51 27.07 -4.97 -3.10
N LYS A 52 27.98 -4.86 -4.07
CA LYS A 52 27.67 -4.54 -5.47
C LYS A 52 26.80 -5.60 -6.17
N GLN A 53 26.74 -6.82 -5.64
CA GLN A 53 25.88 -7.88 -6.18
C GLN A 53 24.41 -7.71 -5.78
N TYR A 54 24.11 -6.84 -4.81
CA TYR A 54 22.76 -6.59 -4.30
C TYR A 54 22.37 -5.13 -4.55
N ASP A 55 21.74 -4.91 -5.70
CA ASP A 55 21.30 -3.60 -6.15
C ASP A 55 20.00 -3.71 -6.95
N TRP A 56 18.88 -3.34 -6.32
CA TRP A 56 17.57 -3.28 -6.97
C TRP A 56 17.03 -1.85 -7.06
N VAL A 57 17.84 -0.85 -6.69
CA VAL A 57 17.44 0.57 -6.69
C VAL A 57 18.04 1.31 -7.89
N THR A 58 19.30 1.07 -8.23
CA THR A 58 19.99 1.87 -9.26
C THR A 58 19.31 1.78 -10.62
N GLN A 59 18.83 0.58 -11.00
CA GLN A 59 18.10 0.41 -12.26
C GLN A 59 16.79 1.19 -12.25
N PHE A 60 16.05 1.18 -11.13
CA PHE A 60 14.82 1.96 -10.96
C PHE A 60 15.10 3.46 -11.09
N GLU A 61 16.12 3.99 -10.39
CA GLU A 61 16.47 5.42 -10.47
C GLU A 61 16.87 5.81 -11.90
N LYS A 62 17.58 4.94 -12.62
CA LYS A 62 17.99 5.16 -14.02
C LYS A 62 16.81 5.18 -15.00
N GLU A 63 15.86 4.25 -14.85
CA GLU A 63 14.70 4.15 -15.73
C GLU A 63 13.67 5.26 -15.49
N THR A 64 13.52 5.68 -14.24
CA THR A 64 12.47 6.62 -13.83
C THR A 64 12.95 8.05 -13.64
N GLY A 65 14.26 8.25 -13.40
CA GLY A 65 14.79 9.53 -12.93
C GLY A 65 14.36 9.91 -11.51
N CYS A 66 13.76 8.97 -10.76
CA CYS A 66 13.25 9.19 -9.41
C CYS A 66 14.31 8.80 -8.37
N ALA A 67 14.80 9.75 -7.59
CA ALA A 67 15.76 9.48 -6.53
C ALA A 67 15.11 8.74 -5.34
N VAL A 68 15.64 7.59 -4.95
CA VAL A 68 15.11 6.84 -3.80
C VAL A 68 15.85 7.27 -2.53
N ASN A 69 15.13 7.66 -1.50
CA ASN A 69 15.68 7.95 -0.18
C ASN A 69 15.12 6.94 0.82
N VAL A 70 15.99 6.38 1.67
CA VAL A 70 15.60 5.33 2.61
C VAL A 70 15.83 5.83 4.04
N LYS A 71 14.74 5.86 4.81
CA LYS A 71 14.78 5.99 6.26
C LYS A 71 14.67 4.60 6.89
N THR A 72 15.80 4.06 7.31
CA THR A 72 15.82 2.80 8.04
C THR A 72 15.18 2.96 9.42
N ALA A 73 14.27 2.04 9.77
CA ALA A 73 13.64 1.93 11.08
C ALA A 73 13.79 0.50 11.61
N ALA A 74 13.98 0.36 12.92
CA ALA A 74 14.28 -0.93 13.56
C ALA A 74 13.10 -1.51 14.36
N THR A 75 11.97 -0.79 14.43
CA THR A 75 10.74 -1.27 15.09
C THR A 75 9.50 -0.78 14.35
N SER A 76 8.42 -1.56 14.44
CA SER A 76 7.11 -1.17 13.93
C SER A 76 6.55 0.10 14.60
N ASP A 77 6.86 0.34 15.88
CA ASP A 77 6.47 1.57 16.58
C ASP A 77 7.16 2.81 16.01
N GLU A 78 8.44 2.71 15.68
CA GLU A 78 9.17 3.76 14.99
C GLU A 78 8.56 4.04 13.61
N MET A 79 8.25 2.99 12.83
CA MET A 79 7.61 3.13 11.52
C MET A 79 6.25 3.84 11.60
N VAL A 80 5.41 3.47 12.57
CA VAL A 80 4.11 4.13 12.80
C VAL A 80 4.29 5.60 13.19
N SER A 81 5.27 5.90 14.05
CA SER A 81 5.59 7.27 14.45
C SER A 81 6.03 8.12 13.26
N LEU A 82 6.91 7.59 12.40
CA LEU A 82 7.39 8.26 11.19
C LEU A 82 6.25 8.52 10.19
N MET A 83 5.42 7.51 9.88
CA MET A 83 4.26 7.68 9.00
C MET A 83 3.22 8.64 9.57
N THR A 84 3.08 8.72 10.89
CA THR A 84 2.16 9.67 11.53
C THR A 84 2.65 11.12 11.41
N LYS A 85 3.97 11.35 11.46
CA LYS A 85 4.57 12.66 11.21
C LYS A 85 4.44 13.10 9.76
N GLY A 86 4.37 12.14 8.83
CA GLY A 86 4.31 12.38 7.40
C GLY A 86 5.67 12.73 6.79
N GLY A 87 5.68 13.03 5.49
CA GLY A 87 6.90 13.29 4.73
C GLY A 87 7.59 12.03 4.19
N TYR A 88 6.87 10.91 4.17
CA TYR A 88 7.28 9.65 3.55
C TYR A 88 6.15 9.14 2.67
N ASP A 89 6.52 8.55 1.54
CA ASP A 89 5.57 8.06 0.54
C ASP A 89 5.19 6.60 0.80
N LEU A 90 6.16 5.81 1.25
CA LEU A 90 6.02 4.36 1.45
C LEU A 90 6.59 3.88 2.78
N VAL A 91 6.07 2.75 3.25
CA VAL A 91 6.56 2.04 4.43
C VAL A 91 6.48 0.54 4.23
N THR A 92 7.55 -0.19 4.57
CA THR A 92 7.56 -1.67 4.56
C THR A 92 6.97 -2.23 5.85
N ALA A 93 5.71 -1.90 6.13
CA ALA A 93 5.07 -2.15 7.41
C ALA A 93 4.83 -3.65 7.69
N SER A 94 5.29 -4.13 8.84
CA SER A 94 4.94 -5.44 9.38
C SER A 94 3.47 -5.48 9.84
N GLY A 95 2.93 -6.67 10.08
CA GLY A 95 1.52 -6.86 10.47
C GLY A 95 1.09 -6.03 11.69
N ASP A 96 1.96 -5.91 12.68
CA ASP A 96 1.78 -5.12 13.90
C ASP A 96 1.82 -3.60 13.70
N ALA A 97 2.27 -3.11 12.54
CA ALA A 97 2.15 -1.70 12.10
C ALA A 97 0.98 -1.50 11.12
N SER A 98 0.78 -2.42 10.19
CA SER A 98 -0.16 -2.27 9.06
C SER A 98 -1.58 -1.87 9.47
N LEU A 99 -2.20 -2.63 10.40
CA LEU A 99 -3.55 -2.33 10.89
C LEU A 99 -3.61 -1.00 11.64
N ARG A 100 -2.55 -0.63 12.38
CA ARG A 100 -2.49 0.67 13.08
C ARG A 100 -2.47 1.83 12.09
N LEU A 101 -1.74 1.69 10.98
CA LEU A 101 -1.66 2.71 9.93
C LEU A 101 -2.99 2.86 9.19
N ILE A 102 -3.66 1.74 8.87
CA ILE A 102 -4.99 1.74 8.24
C ILE A 102 -6.01 2.42 9.15
N MET A 103 -6.10 1.98 10.41
CA MET A 103 -7.06 2.53 11.37
C MET A 103 -6.76 4.01 11.70
N GLY A 104 -5.48 4.39 11.67
CA GLY A 104 -5.03 5.77 11.82
C GLY A 104 -5.18 6.63 10.56
N LYS A 105 -5.69 6.08 9.44
CA LYS A 105 -5.80 6.74 8.13
C LYS A 105 -4.49 7.40 7.68
N ARG A 106 -3.38 6.69 7.85
CA ARG A 106 -2.03 7.13 7.46
C ARG A 106 -1.55 6.54 6.14
N VAL A 107 -2.34 5.65 5.57
CA VAL A 107 -2.09 4.96 4.30
C VAL A 107 -3.40 4.92 3.51
N GLN A 108 -3.30 4.81 2.19
CA GLN A 108 -4.39 4.87 1.22
C GLN A 108 -4.52 3.56 0.44
#